data_AF-A0A1X1T420-F1
#
_entry.id   AF-A0A1X1T420-F1
#
_cell.length_a   1.000
_cell.length_b   1.000
_cell.length_c   1.000
_cell.angle_alpha   90.00
_cell.angle_beta   90.00
_cell.angle_gamma   90.00
#
_symmetry.space_group_name_H-M   'P 1'
#
loop_
_entity.id
_entity.type
_entity.pdbx_description
1 polymer ?
#
loop_
_entity_poly.entity_id
_entity_poly.type
_entity_poly.pdbx_seq_one_letter_code
_entity_poly.pdbx_strand_id
1 'polypeptide(L)'
;MNVTYAAILISLASLFLGIVNYQYTRYAQVRDLQTPLRNELRNNLHRFDYWRIEKILNQLQDRIPSADVEGELRKLSESIALTKGSFVAPTPQQLQTLVDTFESTCAAFNETRTPPTSDKVFDGGYQAKQRANLIEHFTVLRREIRCVVDGLDAIQTKPMTRRKQIKQFRALDRKARG
;
A
#
# COMPACT_ATOMS: atom_id res chain seq x y z
N MET A 1 -35.81 27.88 -32.86
CA MET A 1 -35.65 26.49 -32.36
C MET A 1 -34.42 26.24 -31.49
N ASN A 2 -33.40 27.13 -31.47
CA ASN A 2 -32.17 26.90 -30.69
C ASN A 2 -32.28 27.21 -29.18
N VAL A 3 -33.21 28.09 -28.79
CA VAL A 3 -33.37 28.56 -27.40
C VAL A 3 -33.95 27.49 -26.48
N THR A 4 -34.87 26.66 -27.00
CA THR A 4 -35.49 25.56 -26.25
C THR A 4 -34.49 24.44 -25.96
N TYR A 5 -33.59 24.13 -26.90
CA TYR A 5 -32.51 23.16 -26.69
C TYR A 5 -31.47 23.64 -25.67
N ALA A 6 -31.09 24.92 -25.74
CA ALA A 6 -30.18 25.51 -24.76
C ALA A 6 -30.77 25.49 -23.34
N ALA A 7 -32.06 25.79 -23.19
CA ALA A 7 -32.75 25.74 -21.90
C ALA A 7 -32.79 24.32 -21.31
N ILE A 8 -33.11 23.31 -22.14
CA ILE A 8 -33.10 21.90 -21.71
C ILE A 8 -31.69 21.45 -21.28
N LEU A 9 -30.65 21.85 -22.01
CA LEU A 9 -29.26 21.54 -21.66
C LEU A 9 -28.82 22.22 -20.35
N ILE A 10 -29.21 23.48 -20.13
CA ILE A 10 -28.91 24.19 -18.87
C ILE A 10 -29.63 23.54 -17.69
N SER A 11 -30.90 23.15 -17.86
CA SER A 11 -31.67 22.43 -16.83
C SER A 11 -31.10 21.04 -16.51
N LEU A 12 -30.61 20.32 -17.52
CA LEU A 12 -29.92 19.04 -17.31
C LEU A 12 -28.57 19.23 -16.61
N ALA A 13 -27.80 20.26 -17.00
CA ALA A 13 -26.52 20.58 -16.38
C ALA A 13 -26.68 20.99 -14.91
N SER A 14 -27.69 21.82 -14.59
CA SER A 14 -27.96 22.22 -13.20
C SER A 14 -28.47 21.07 -12.35
N LEU A 15 -29.30 20.18 -12.90
CA LEU A 15 -29.74 18.96 -12.21
C LEU A 15 -28.57 18.00 -11.96
N PHE A 16 -27.69 17.83 -12.94
CA PHE A 16 -26.47 17.04 -12.78
C PHE A 16 -25.55 17.63 -11.71
N LEU A 17 -25.29 18.95 -11.74
CA LEU A 17 -24.51 19.65 -10.72
C LEU A 17 -25.17 19.53 -9.33
N GLY A 18 -26.48 19.61 -9.24
CA GLY A 18 -27.23 19.43 -7.99
C GLY A 18 -27.07 18.02 -7.41
N ILE A 19 -27.14 16.98 -8.25
CA ILE A 19 -26.89 15.58 -7.83
C ILE A 19 -25.45 15.40 -7.37
N VAL A 20 -24.48 15.96 -8.11
CA VAL A 20 -23.06 15.90 -7.75
C VAL A 20 -22.80 16.63 -6.44
N ASN A 21 -23.37 17.81 -6.25
CA ASN A 21 -23.22 18.60 -5.03
C ASN A 21 -23.88 17.92 -3.83
N TYR A 22 -25.06 17.32 -4.01
CA TYR A 22 -25.73 16.54 -2.96
C TYR A 22 -24.92 15.31 -2.54
N GLN A 23 -24.30 14.61 -3.49
CA GLN A 23 -23.38 13.52 -3.16
C GLN A 23 -22.13 14.04 -2.45
N TYR A 24 -21.58 15.17 -2.89
CA TYR A 24 -20.41 15.79 -2.28
C TYR A 24 -20.66 16.16 -0.81
N THR A 25 -21.77 16.82 -0.51
CA THR A 25 -22.14 17.23 0.86
C THR A 25 -22.50 16.03 1.73
N ARG A 26 -23.22 15.03 1.21
CA ARG A 26 -23.61 13.83 1.95
C ARG A 26 -22.43 12.98 2.42
N TYR A 27 -21.29 13.01 1.72
CA TYR A 27 -20.10 12.24 2.07
C TYR A 27 -18.93 13.10 2.59
N ALA A 28 -19.15 14.40 2.82
CA ALA A 28 -18.11 15.33 3.27
C ALA A 28 -17.46 14.86 4.60
N GLN A 29 -18.27 14.54 5.62
CA GLN A 29 -17.76 14.11 6.92
C GLN A 29 -16.90 12.85 6.86
N VAL A 30 -17.32 11.84 6.07
CA VAL A 30 -16.54 10.60 5.90
C VAL A 30 -15.22 10.90 5.19
N ARG A 31 -15.23 11.76 4.16
CA ARG A 31 -14.01 12.15 3.47
C ARG A 31 -13.06 12.90 4.40
N ASP A 32 -13.56 13.85 5.17
CA ASP A 32 -12.73 14.70 6.02
C ASP A 32 -12.08 13.89 7.16
N LEU A 33 -12.74 12.83 7.63
CA LEU A 33 -12.16 11.85 8.57
C LEU A 33 -11.18 10.88 7.91
N GLN A 34 -11.41 10.47 6.65
CA GLN A 34 -10.57 9.50 5.95
C GLN A 34 -9.31 10.10 5.31
N THR A 35 -9.37 11.35 4.85
CA THR A 35 -8.24 12.04 4.20
C THR A 35 -6.97 12.07 5.08
N PRO A 36 -7.01 12.51 6.35
CA PRO A 36 -5.80 12.54 7.18
C PRO A 36 -5.23 11.14 7.41
N LEU A 37 -6.07 10.15 7.72
CA LEU A 37 -5.67 8.75 7.91
C LEU A 37 -4.99 8.17 6.65
N ARG A 38 -5.56 8.45 5.48
CA ARG A 38 -5.01 8.00 4.19
C ARG A 38 -3.69 8.69 3.87
N ASN A 39 -3.58 9.98 4.15
CA ASN A 39 -2.35 10.75 3.94
C ASN A 39 -1.22 10.22 4.83
N GLU A 40 -1.52 9.95 6.10
CA GLU A 40 -0.54 9.41 7.04
C GLU A 40 -0.06 8.02 6.60
N LEU A 41 -0.99 7.10 6.31
CA LEU A 41 -0.65 5.77 5.80
C LEU A 41 0.19 5.86 4.52
N ARG A 42 -0.23 6.65 3.55
CA ARG A 42 0.49 6.88 2.29
C ARG A 42 1.90 7.40 2.56
N ASN A 43 2.05 8.44 3.37
CA ASN A 43 3.35 9.06 3.64
C ASN A 43 4.31 8.10 4.35
N ASN A 44 3.81 7.34 5.33
CA ASN A 44 4.61 6.35 6.04
C ASN A 44 5.08 5.24 5.11
N LEU A 45 4.18 4.69 4.29
CA LEU A 45 4.47 3.64 3.33
C LEU A 45 5.41 4.11 2.20
N HIS A 46 5.15 5.28 1.62
CA HIS A 46 5.99 5.86 0.58
C HIS A 46 7.40 6.17 1.10
N ARG A 47 7.51 6.74 2.31
CA ARG A 47 8.80 7.01 2.94
C ARG A 47 9.57 5.71 3.20
N PHE A 48 8.88 4.66 3.64
CA PHE A 48 9.49 3.36 3.87
C PHE A 48 9.97 2.69 2.57
N ASP A 49 9.19 2.71 1.49
CA ASP A 49 9.62 2.19 0.18
C ASP A 49 10.88 2.93 -0.30
N TYR A 50 10.82 4.26 -0.37
CA TYR A 50 11.87 5.09 -0.94
C TYR A 50 13.18 5.05 -0.14
N TRP A 51 13.11 5.23 1.18
CA TRP A 51 14.32 5.34 1.99
C TRP A 51 14.86 4.02 2.52
N ARG A 52 14.00 2.99 2.65
CA ARG A 52 14.36 1.77 3.36
C ARG A 52 14.38 0.54 2.48
N ILE A 53 13.29 0.22 1.79
CA ILE A 53 13.23 -0.97 0.93
C ILE A 53 14.26 -0.87 -0.19
N GLU A 54 14.36 0.28 -0.85
CA GLU A 54 15.35 0.48 -1.91
C GLU A 54 16.79 0.28 -1.41
N LYS A 55 17.11 0.86 -0.24
CA LYS A 55 18.43 0.70 0.37
C LYS A 55 18.71 -0.75 0.75
N ILE A 56 17.73 -1.47 1.30
CA ILE A 56 17.87 -2.88 1.67
C ILE A 56 18.09 -3.73 0.42
N LEU A 57 17.29 -3.54 -0.63
CA LEU A 57 17.43 -4.27 -1.89
C LEU A 57 18.81 -4.03 -2.53
N ASN A 58 19.31 -2.80 -2.51
CA ASN A 58 20.65 -2.48 -3.01
C ASN A 58 21.75 -3.14 -2.14
N GLN A 59 21.60 -3.11 -0.81
CA GLN A 59 22.55 -3.77 0.08
C GLN A 59 22.58 -5.29 -0.13
N LEU A 60 21.41 -5.92 -0.32
CA LEU A 60 21.25 -7.36 -0.53
C LEU A 60 21.92 -7.89 -1.81
N GLN A 61 22.30 -7.03 -2.76
CA GLN A 61 23.13 -7.44 -3.90
C GLN A 61 24.51 -7.91 -3.45
N ASP A 62 25.08 -7.24 -2.44
CA ASP A 62 26.45 -7.48 -1.97
C ASP A 62 26.49 -8.19 -0.62
N ARG A 63 25.59 -7.85 0.32
CA ARG A 63 25.64 -8.30 1.72
C ARG A 63 24.30 -8.28 2.43
N ILE A 64 24.18 -9.08 3.48
CA ILE A 64 23.00 -9.05 4.36
C ILE A 64 23.05 -7.76 5.21
N PRO A 65 21.95 -6.99 5.31
CA PRO A 65 21.90 -5.78 6.13
C PRO A 65 22.14 -6.08 7.60
N SER A 66 23.02 -5.31 8.26
CA SER A 66 23.21 -5.38 9.72
C SER A 66 22.25 -4.49 10.51
N ALA A 67 21.58 -3.55 9.83
CA ALA A 67 20.69 -2.56 10.44
C ALA A 67 19.49 -3.23 11.13
N ASP A 68 18.91 -2.55 12.13
CA ASP A 68 17.66 -2.95 12.76
C ASP A 68 16.48 -2.74 11.79
N VAL A 69 16.34 -3.68 10.86
CA VAL A 69 15.24 -3.73 9.90
C VAL A 69 14.01 -4.34 10.55
N GLU A 70 14.19 -5.30 11.47
CA GLU A 70 13.12 -5.95 12.23
C GLU A 70 12.31 -4.93 13.05
N GLY A 71 12.95 -4.08 13.85
CA GLY A 71 12.25 -3.13 14.70
C GLY A 71 11.41 -2.14 13.91
N GLU A 72 11.87 -1.73 12.73
CA GLU A 72 11.12 -0.84 11.83
C GLU A 72 9.96 -1.55 11.13
N LEU A 73 10.17 -2.77 10.61
CA LEU A 73 9.12 -3.58 9.99
C LEU A 73 7.99 -3.86 11.00
N ARG A 74 8.34 -4.23 12.24
CA ARG A 74 7.39 -4.53 13.31
C ARG A 74 6.60 -3.30 13.76
N LYS A 75 7.25 -2.14 13.93
CA LYS A 75 6.54 -0.88 14.25
C LYS A 75 5.52 -0.50 13.17
N LEU A 76 5.91 -0.64 11.89
CA LEU A 76 5.01 -0.34 10.78
C LEU A 76 3.85 -1.35 10.71
N SER A 77 4.13 -2.64 10.85
CA SER A 77 3.08 -3.68 10.85
C SER A 77 2.09 -3.49 11.99
N GLU A 78 2.56 -3.22 13.21
CA GLU A 78 1.72 -2.94 14.38
C GLU A 78 0.85 -1.69 14.15
N SER A 79 1.44 -0.61 13.63
CA SER A 79 0.71 0.63 13.35
C SER A 79 -0.43 0.41 12.33
N ILE A 80 -0.19 -0.40 11.30
CA ILE A 80 -1.18 -0.74 10.28
C ILE A 80 -2.22 -1.70 10.86
N ALA A 81 -1.80 -2.68 11.66
CA ALA A 81 -2.69 -3.65 12.29
C ALA A 81 -3.70 -2.99 13.23
N LEU A 82 -3.27 -1.96 13.98
CA LEU A 82 -4.14 -1.17 14.86
C LEU A 82 -5.12 -0.28 14.09
N THR A 83 -4.69 0.27 12.95
CA THR A 83 -5.48 1.26 12.21
C THR A 83 -6.31 0.66 11.06
N LYS A 84 -6.11 -0.61 10.69
CA LYS A 84 -6.75 -1.26 9.52
C LYS A 84 -8.28 -1.20 9.52
N GLY A 85 -8.92 -1.22 10.69
CA GLY A 85 -10.37 -1.17 10.83
C GLY A 85 -10.97 0.21 10.56
N SER A 86 -10.15 1.26 10.60
CA SER A 86 -10.58 2.65 10.44
C SER A 86 -10.70 3.07 8.98
N PHE A 87 -10.22 2.25 8.03
CA PHE A 87 -10.23 2.60 6.60
C PHE A 87 -11.48 2.08 5.88
N VAL A 88 -12.12 2.95 5.11
CA VAL A 88 -13.19 2.56 4.16
C VAL A 88 -12.59 1.89 2.91
N ALA A 89 -11.43 2.39 2.48
CA ALA A 89 -10.56 1.86 1.44
C ALA A 89 -9.16 2.43 1.70
N PRO A 90 -8.07 1.62 1.70
CA PRO A 90 -8.00 0.18 1.39
C PRO A 90 -8.83 -0.67 2.34
N THR A 91 -9.22 -1.87 1.91
CA THR A 91 -10.05 -2.74 2.76
C THR A 91 -9.22 -3.36 3.89
N PRO A 92 -9.83 -3.72 5.04
CA PRO A 92 -9.10 -4.36 6.14
C PRO A 92 -8.39 -5.65 5.72
N GLN A 93 -8.95 -6.40 4.76
CA GLN A 93 -8.32 -7.60 4.20
C GLN A 93 -7.03 -7.29 3.43
N GLN A 94 -7.00 -6.20 2.66
CA GLN A 94 -5.81 -5.79 1.92
C GLN A 94 -4.71 -5.28 2.86
N LEU A 95 -5.10 -4.53 3.88
CA LEU A 95 -4.17 -4.12 4.94
C LEU A 95 -3.68 -5.32 5.76
N GLN A 96 -4.51 -6.35 5.96
CA GLN A 96 -4.07 -7.60 6.57
C GLN A 96 -3.03 -8.31 5.69
N THR A 97 -3.26 -8.45 4.39
CA THR A 97 -2.27 -9.05 3.48
C THR A 97 -0.94 -8.28 3.52
N LEU A 98 -1.00 -6.95 3.59
CA LEU A 98 0.21 -6.14 3.75
C LEU A 98 0.92 -6.45 5.07
N VAL A 99 0.19 -6.52 6.19
CA VAL A 99 0.74 -6.90 7.51
C VAL A 99 1.36 -8.30 7.47
N ASP A 100 0.68 -9.28 6.88
CA ASP A 100 1.19 -10.65 6.73
C ASP A 100 2.50 -10.67 5.91
N THR A 101 2.59 -9.81 4.89
CA THR A 101 3.81 -9.65 4.08
C THR A 101 4.95 -9.01 4.87
N PHE A 102 4.65 -8.03 5.73
CA PHE A 102 5.63 -7.46 6.66
C PHE A 102 6.15 -8.52 7.65
N GLU A 103 5.25 -9.30 8.24
CA GLU A 103 5.61 -10.37 9.19
C GLU A 103 6.44 -11.47 8.52
N SER A 104 6.05 -11.91 7.32
CA SER A 104 6.80 -12.88 6.53
C SER A 104 8.20 -12.37 6.19
N THR A 105 8.32 -11.11 5.77
CA THR A 105 9.63 -10.49 5.47
C THR A 105 10.49 -10.37 6.72
N CYS A 106 9.89 -10.06 7.87
CA CYS A 106 10.56 -10.02 9.15
C CYS A 106 11.06 -11.40 9.60
N ALA A 107 10.24 -12.44 9.43
CA ALA A 107 10.61 -13.82 9.73
C ALA A 107 11.80 -14.27 8.87
N ALA A 108 11.74 -14.05 7.55
CA ALA A 108 12.83 -14.36 6.64
C ALA A 108 14.13 -13.61 7.00
N PHE A 109 14.02 -12.35 7.42
CA PHE A 109 15.18 -11.58 7.92
C PHE A 109 15.77 -12.20 9.18
N ASN A 110 14.93 -12.60 10.14
CA ASN A 110 15.38 -13.22 11.38
C ASN A 110 16.02 -14.59 11.16
N GLU A 111 15.55 -15.38 10.20
CA GLU A 111 16.17 -16.65 9.79
C GLU A 111 17.60 -16.48 9.24
N THR A 112 17.94 -15.30 8.71
CA THR A 112 19.32 -15.03 8.29
C THR A 112 20.25 -14.64 9.45
N ARG A 113 19.69 -14.31 10.62
CA ARG A 113 20.44 -13.96 11.83
C ARG A 113 20.61 -15.13 12.80
N THR A 114 19.78 -16.17 12.67
CA THR A 114 19.96 -17.38 13.47
C THR A 114 21.26 -18.07 13.04
N PRO A 115 22.16 -18.39 13.98
CA PRO A 115 23.39 -19.08 13.65
C PRO A 115 23.04 -20.43 13.03
N PRO A 116 23.45 -20.69 11.79
CA PRO A 116 23.12 -21.93 11.13
C PRO A 116 23.73 -23.11 11.88
N THR A 117 22.91 -24.13 12.11
CA THR A 117 23.28 -25.33 12.89
C THR A 117 24.07 -26.35 12.06
N SER A 118 24.46 -26.00 10.83
CA SER A 118 25.03 -26.91 9.84
C SER A 118 26.19 -26.24 9.11
N ASP A 119 27.27 -26.99 8.86
CA ASP A 119 28.50 -26.52 8.19
C ASP A 119 28.31 -25.95 6.78
N LYS A 120 27.10 -26.06 6.20
CA LYS A 120 26.72 -25.44 4.91
C LYS A 120 26.87 -23.92 4.89
N VAL A 121 27.07 -23.26 6.03
CA VAL A 121 27.36 -21.82 6.14
C VAL A 121 28.63 -21.40 5.42
N PHE A 122 29.62 -22.29 5.37
CA PHE A 122 30.91 -22.03 4.76
C PHE A 122 30.87 -22.12 3.22
N ASP A 123 29.76 -22.62 2.65
CA ASP A 123 29.53 -22.58 1.22
C ASP A 123 29.19 -21.14 0.80
N GLY A 124 29.99 -20.54 -0.10
CA GLY A 124 29.68 -19.24 -0.68
C GLY A 124 28.31 -19.17 -1.36
N GLY A 125 27.77 -20.31 -1.79
CA GLY A 125 26.42 -20.44 -2.34
C GLY A 125 25.29 -20.34 -1.30
N TYR A 126 25.55 -20.59 -0.01
CA TYR A 126 24.55 -20.50 1.05
C TYR A 126 24.14 -19.05 1.31
N GLN A 127 25.11 -18.15 1.45
CA GLN A 127 24.84 -16.72 1.62
C GLN A 127 24.14 -16.13 0.38
N ALA A 128 24.53 -16.57 -0.82
CA ALA A 128 23.86 -16.14 -2.06
C ALA A 128 22.37 -16.55 -2.09
N LYS A 129 22.05 -17.77 -1.65
CA LYS A 129 20.65 -18.24 -1.54
C LYS A 129 19.86 -17.48 -0.49
N GLN A 130 20.45 -17.22 0.69
CA GLN A 130 19.79 -16.41 1.72
C GLN A 130 19.51 -14.98 1.22
N ARG A 131 20.47 -14.35 0.52
CA ARG A 131 20.26 -13.04 -0.09
C ARG A 131 19.16 -13.08 -1.15
N ALA A 132 19.14 -14.09 -2.02
CA ALA A 132 18.10 -14.25 -3.04
C ALA A 132 16.70 -14.39 -2.41
N ASN A 133 16.57 -15.19 -1.34
CA ASN A 133 15.31 -15.33 -0.60
C ASN A 133 14.86 -13.99 0.02
N LEU A 134 15.78 -13.27 0.67
CA LEU A 134 15.47 -11.94 1.22
C LEU A 134 15.08 -10.94 0.13
N ILE A 135 15.76 -10.94 -1.02
CA ILE A 135 15.40 -10.09 -2.16
C ILE A 135 13.97 -10.39 -2.59
N GLU A 136 13.59 -11.66 -2.69
CA GLU A 136 12.20 -12.04 -3.03
C GLU A 136 11.21 -11.45 -2.03
N HIS A 137 11.38 -11.68 -0.72
CA HIS A 137 10.48 -11.13 0.30
C HIS A 137 10.40 -9.59 0.26
N PHE A 138 11.54 -8.90 0.18
CA PHE A 138 11.55 -7.43 0.09
C PHE A 138 10.94 -6.90 -1.22
N THR A 139 11.07 -7.63 -2.34
CA THR A 139 10.42 -7.24 -3.60
C THR A 139 8.91 -7.44 -3.56
N VAL A 140 8.43 -8.51 -2.93
CA VAL A 140 6.99 -8.73 -2.70
C VAL A 140 6.44 -7.64 -1.77
N LEU A 141 7.12 -7.35 -0.66
CA LEU A 141 6.76 -6.25 0.23
C LEU A 141 6.70 -4.92 -0.50
N ARG A 142 7.70 -4.61 -1.32
CA ARG A 142 7.74 -3.40 -2.16
C ARG A 142 6.50 -3.28 -3.03
N ARG A 143 6.10 -4.41 -3.64
CA ARG A 143 4.96 -4.47 -4.56
C ARG A 143 3.64 -4.23 -3.85
N GLU A 144 3.43 -4.88 -2.71
CA GLU A 144 2.23 -4.70 -1.89
C GLU A 144 2.13 -3.26 -1.36
N ILE A 145 3.23 -2.67 -0.91
CA ILE A 145 3.29 -1.26 -0.51
C ILE A 145 2.91 -0.32 -1.65
N ARG A 146 3.49 -0.51 -2.83
CA ARG A 146 3.18 0.31 -4.01
C ARG A 146 1.73 0.15 -4.45
N CYS A 147 1.16 -1.06 -4.38
CA CYS A 147 -0.26 -1.28 -4.64
C CYS A 147 -1.14 -0.40 -3.73
N VAL A 148 -0.82 -0.35 -2.44
CA VAL A 148 -1.56 0.46 -1.47
C VAL A 148 -1.37 1.96 -1.73
N VAL A 149 -0.13 2.42 -1.96
CA VAL A 149 0.17 3.82 -2.23
C VAL A 149 -0.49 4.30 -3.53
N ASP A 150 -0.37 3.56 -4.63
CA ASP A 150 -0.98 3.91 -5.92
C ASP A 150 -2.51 3.97 -5.82
N GLY A 151 -3.11 3.06 -5.03
CA GLY A 151 -4.54 3.08 -4.76
C GLY A 151 -4.97 4.31 -3.96
N LEU A 152 -4.18 4.73 -2.99
CA LEU A 152 -4.43 5.96 -2.21
C LEU A 152 -4.27 7.21 -3.09
N ASP A 153 -3.24 7.29 -3.92
CA ASP A 153 -2.97 8.41 -4.82
C ASP A 153 -4.09 8.61 -5.83
N ALA A 154 -4.64 7.52 -6.37
CA ALA A 154 -5.75 7.61 -7.29
C ALA A 154 -7.05 8.12 -6.65
N ILE A 155 -7.28 7.80 -5.37
CA ILE A 155 -8.45 8.28 -4.63
C ILE A 155 -8.29 9.78 -4.29
N GLN A 156 -7.07 10.23 -4.02
CA GLN A 156 -6.79 11.64 -3.79
C GLN A 156 -6.93 12.47 -5.06
N THR A 157 -6.39 11.98 -6.18
CA THR A 157 -6.43 12.69 -7.47
C THR A 157 -7.84 12.76 -8.06
N LYS A 158 -8.66 11.72 -7.84
CA LYS A 158 -10.04 11.68 -8.35
C LYS A 158 -10.99 11.23 -7.23
N PRO A 159 -11.90 12.13 -6.77
CA PRO A 159 -12.92 11.75 -5.81
C PRO A 159 -13.76 10.58 -6.34
N MET A 160 -13.72 9.45 -5.63
CA MET A 160 -14.41 8.22 -6.01
C MET A 160 -15.46 7.81 -4.98
N THR A 161 -16.54 7.18 -5.43
CA THR A 161 -17.48 6.50 -4.54
C THR A 161 -16.85 5.24 -3.96
N ARG A 162 -17.30 4.78 -2.78
CA ARG A 162 -16.79 3.57 -2.10
C ARG A 162 -16.69 2.36 -3.04
N ARG A 163 -17.71 2.11 -3.87
CA ARG A 163 -17.71 1.00 -4.84
C ARG A 163 -16.58 1.13 -5.87
N LYS A 164 -16.32 2.35 -6.36
CA LYS A 164 -15.22 2.62 -7.31
C LYS A 164 -13.85 2.48 -6.64
N GLN A 165 -13.70 2.95 -5.39
CA GLN A 165 -12.48 2.79 -4.60
C GLN A 165 -12.12 1.30 -4.42
N ILE A 166 -13.09 0.48 -3.99
CA ILE A 166 -12.89 -0.98 -3.83
C ILE A 166 -12.55 -1.65 -5.16
N LYS A 167 -13.24 -1.28 -6.25
CA LYS A 167 -12.97 -1.83 -7.58
C LYS A 167 -11.55 -1.50 -8.05
N GLN A 168 -11.08 -0.28 -7.79
CA GLN A 168 -9.74 0.15 -8.14
C GLN A 168 -8.67 -0.63 -7.38
N PHE A 169 -8.81 -0.72 -6.06
CA PHE A 169 -7.90 -1.49 -5.22
C PHE A 169 -7.83 -2.96 -5.65
N ARG A 170 -8.96 -3.58 -5.98
CA ARG A 170 -8.98 -4.95 -6.56
C ARG A 170 -8.27 -5.05 -7.92
N ALA A 171 -8.33 -4.01 -8.74
CA ALA A 171 -7.65 -3.99 -10.04
C ALA A 171 -6.13 -3.87 -9.88
N LEU A 172 -5.67 -3.08 -8.90
CA LEU A 172 -4.26 -2.95 -8.56
C LEU A 172 -3.71 -4.27 -7.99
N ASP A 173 -4.43 -4.92 -7.07
CA ASP A 173 -4.03 -6.25 -6.56
C ASP A 173 -3.87 -7.29 -7.68
N ARG A 174 -4.80 -7.30 -8.65
CA ARG A 174 -4.70 -8.20 -9.82
C ARG A 174 -3.47 -7.91 -10.67
N LYS A 175 -3.15 -6.63 -10.87
CA LYS A 175 -1.95 -6.21 -11.61
C LYS A 175 -0.66 -6.50 -10.84
N ALA A 176 -0.71 -6.51 -9.51
CA ALA A 176 0.43 -6.82 -8.66
C ALA A 176 0.70 -8.34 -8.60
N ARG A 177 -0.33 -9.19 -8.77
CA ARG A 177 -0.21 -10.66 -8.66
C ARG A 177 -0.11 -11.40 -9.99
N GLY A 178 -0.44 -10.75 -11.11
CA GLY A 178 -0.23 -11.26 -12.46
C GLY A 178 1.13 -10.85 -13.01
#